data_AF-A0A495V9T6-F1
#
_entry.id   AF-A0A495V9T6-F1
#
_cell.length_a   1.000
_cell.length_b   1.000
_cell.length_c   1.000
_cell.angle_alpha   90.00
_cell.angle_beta   90.00
_cell.angle_gamma   90.00
#
_symmetry.space_group_name_H-M   'P 1'
#
loop_
_entity.id
_entity.type
_entity.pdbx_description
1 polymer ?
#
loop_
_entity_poly.entity_id
_entity_poly.type
_entity_poly.pdbx_seq_one_letter_code
_entity_poly.pdbx_strand_id
1 'polypeptide(L)'
;MLQVALRRVLPDWLAREPDNPYVAVFAPLLIEDDDDLRARAQGLWRTVQDVSLAPEVREILGQVLEFWFFERFRGLTAKEIWAMLNLVTPIQETKAYQSIFAEGEAKGEAKGKAKGKAKGKAEGKAESLKRLLTRRFGPLPAVAEQRIDTAPVAQLDAWLDGIFDAASLEDLIGHDAG
;
A
#
# COMPACT_ATOMS: atom_id res chain seq x y z
N MET A 1 -2.21 -12.70 -33.93
CA MET A 1 -1.47 -12.31 -35.16
C MET A 1 -0.83 -10.92 -35.08
N LEU A 2 -1.48 -9.88 -34.51
CA LEU A 2 -0.84 -8.55 -34.35
C LEU A 2 0.46 -8.57 -33.53
N GLN A 3 0.53 -9.35 -32.45
CA GLN A 3 1.73 -9.41 -31.59
C GLN A 3 3.01 -9.94 -32.27
N VAL A 4 2.88 -10.75 -33.32
CA VAL A 4 4.04 -11.38 -34.00
C VAL A 4 4.60 -10.47 -35.09
N ALA A 5 3.74 -9.71 -35.78
CA ALA A 5 4.17 -8.77 -36.82
C ALA A 5 4.84 -7.53 -36.21
N LEU A 6 4.28 -6.99 -35.11
CA LEU A 6 4.83 -5.83 -34.41
C LEU A 6 6.24 -6.12 -33.87
N ARG A 7 6.52 -7.30 -33.30
CA ARG A 7 7.87 -7.65 -32.80
C ARG A 7 8.95 -7.74 -33.88
N ARG A 8 8.59 -8.02 -35.14
CA ARG A 8 9.58 -8.11 -36.24
C ARG A 8 9.89 -6.75 -36.86
N VAL A 9 8.89 -5.89 -36.98
CA VAL A 9 9.03 -4.64 -37.74
C VAL A 9 9.43 -3.47 -36.83
N LEU A 10 8.97 -3.46 -35.58
CA LEU A 10 9.20 -2.34 -34.67
C LEU A 10 10.67 -2.15 -34.24
N PRO A 11 11.50 -3.19 -33.99
CA PRO A 11 12.90 -2.97 -33.65
C PRO A 11 13.68 -2.29 -34.77
N ASP A 12 13.44 -2.73 -36.02
CA ASP A 12 14.02 -2.12 -37.22
C ASP A 12 13.56 -0.67 -37.38
N TRP A 13 12.33 -0.37 -37.00
CA TRP A 13 11.78 0.99 -37.09
C TRP A 13 12.33 1.92 -36.00
N LEU A 14 12.52 1.42 -34.77
CA LEU A 14 13.20 2.16 -33.70
C LEU A 14 14.66 2.46 -34.06
N ALA A 15 15.34 1.54 -34.75
CA ALA A 15 16.70 1.77 -35.24
C ALA A 15 16.77 2.83 -36.37
N ARG A 16 15.72 2.93 -37.20
CA ARG A 16 15.65 3.89 -38.31
C ARG A 16 15.20 5.28 -37.87
N GLU A 17 14.30 5.33 -36.90
CA GLU A 17 13.67 6.56 -36.40
C GLU A 17 13.74 6.62 -34.87
N PRO A 18 14.95 6.68 -34.28
CA PRO A 18 15.12 6.69 -32.81
C PRO A 18 14.51 7.92 -32.14
N ASP A 19 14.40 9.02 -32.89
CA ASP A 19 13.84 10.29 -32.42
C ASP A 19 12.34 10.44 -32.71
N ASN A 20 11.67 9.39 -33.21
CA ASN A 20 10.23 9.42 -33.43
C ASN A 20 9.48 9.08 -32.12
N PRO A 21 8.71 10.02 -31.54
CA PRO A 21 8.05 9.83 -30.25
C PRO A 21 7.01 8.71 -30.27
N TYR A 22 6.35 8.46 -31.40
CA TYR A 22 5.36 7.37 -31.53
C TYR A 22 6.00 5.98 -31.55
N VAL A 23 7.29 5.90 -31.88
CA VAL A 23 8.06 4.66 -31.89
C VAL A 23 8.78 4.47 -30.54
N ALA A 24 9.32 5.56 -29.99
CA ALA A 24 10.03 5.58 -28.71
C ALA A 24 9.19 5.04 -27.54
N VAL A 25 7.87 5.28 -27.53
CA VAL A 25 6.97 4.76 -26.47
C VAL A 25 6.99 3.24 -26.35
N PHE A 26 7.32 2.52 -27.42
CA PHE A 26 7.36 1.06 -27.45
C PHE A 26 8.74 0.48 -27.14
N ALA A 27 9.77 1.31 -26.96
CA ALA A 27 11.12 0.84 -26.70
C ALA A 27 11.24 -0.18 -25.53
N PRO A 28 10.48 -0.08 -24.41
CA PRO A 28 10.54 -1.09 -23.36
C PRO A 28 10.01 -2.49 -23.76
N LEU A 29 9.24 -2.59 -24.85
CA LEU A 29 8.81 -3.86 -25.44
C LEU A 29 9.81 -4.42 -26.47
N LEU A 30 10.71 -3.57 -26.98
CA LEU A 30 11.55 -3.85 -28.14
C LEU A 30 13.02 -4.08 -27.76
N ILE A 31 13.51 -3.33 -26.77
CA ILE A 31 14.87 -3.49 -26.26
C ILE A 31 14.86 -4.67 -25.28
N GLU A 32 15.58 -5.74 -25.65
CA GLU A 32 15.64 -6.97 -24.85
C GLU A 32 16.52 -6.81 -23.61
N ASP A 33 17.64 -6.10 -23.75
CA ASP A 33 18.60 -5.87 -22.69
C ASP A 33 18.12 -4.78 -21.71
N ASP A 34 17.96 -5.16 -20.45
CA ASP A 34 17.43 -4.26 -19.42
C ASP A 34 18.40 -3.13 -19.07
N ASP A 35 19.71 -3.34 -19.16
CA ASP A 35 20.70 -2.32 -18.86
C ASP A 35 20.80 -1.29 -19.99
N ASP A 36 20.70 -1.71 -21.25
CA ASP A 36 20.57 -0.82 -22.41
C ASP A 36 19.27 -0.01 -22.35
N LEU A 37 18.14 -0.65 -22.01
CA LEU A 37 16.86 0.04 -21.85
C LEU A 37 16.92 1.11 -20.74
N ARG A 38 17.55 0.79 -19.61
CA ARG A 38 17.75 1.74 -18.51
C ARG A 38 18.65 2.90 -18.92
N ALA A 39 19.74 2.63 -19.64
CA ALA A 39 20.66 3.66 -20.12
C ALA A 39 19.98 4.63 -21.10
N ARG A 40 18.99 4.16 -21.87
CA ARG A 40 18.23 4.97 -22.84
C ARG A 40 16.96 5.59 -22.27
N ALA A 41 16.54 5.23 -21.05
CA ALA A 41 15.26 5.62 -20.47
C ALA A 41 15.02 7.15 -20.48
N GLN A 42 16.02 7.92 -20.05
CA GLN A 42 15.94 9.38 -20.07
C GLN A 42 15.83 9.94 -21.50
N GLY A 43 16.54 9.36 -22.48
CA GLY A 43 16.48 9.77 -23.88
C GLY A 43 15.10 9.55 -24.46
N LEU A 44 14.54 8.35 -24.28
CA LEU A 44 13.19 8.00 -24.71
C LEU A 44 12.14 8.93 -24.11
N TRP A 45 12.27 9.25 -22.82
CA TRP A 45 11.38 10.21 -22.16
C TRP A 45 11.45 11.60 -22.81
N ARG A 46 12.66 12.11 -23.07
CA ARG A 46 12.83 13.41 -23.72
C ARG A 46 12.21 13.46 -25.12
N THR A 47 12.37 12.39 -25.91
CA THR A 47 11.74 12.28 -27.24
C THR A 47 10.23 12.38 -27.14
N VAL A 48 9.62 11.67 -26.20
CA VAL A 48 8.17 11.71 -25.97
C VAL A 48 7.69 13.07 -25.45
N GLN A 49 8.55 13.81 -24.75
CA GLN A 49 8.27 15.14 -24.22
C GLN A 49 8.66 16.28 -25.18
N ASP A 50 8.82 16.02 -26.49
CA ASP A 50 9.17 17.04 -27.48
C ASP A 50 8.13 18.19 -27.53
N VAL A 51 8.62 19.44 -27.45
CA VAL A 51 7.80 20.67 -27.49
C VAL A 51 6.93 20.79 -28.75
N SER A 52 7.35 20.19 -29.86
CA SER A 52 6.62 20.19 -31.14
C SER A 52 5.31 19.40 -31.10
N LEU A 53 5.14 18.49 -30.15
CA LEU A 53 3.90 17.72 -29.97
C LEU A 53 2.83 18.54 -29.26
N ALA A 54 1.57 18.37 -29.69
CA ALA A 54 0.42 18.90 -28.96
C ALA A 54 0.44 18.40 -27.50
N PRO A 55 0.07 19.22 -26.50
CA PRO A 55 0.11 18.85 -25.09
C PRO A 55 -0.61 17.53 -24.77
N GLU A 56 -1.77 17.29 -25.38
CA GLU A 56 -2.58 16.09 -25.17
C GLU A 56 -1.88 14.84 -25.70
N VAL A 57 -1.23 14.96 -26.86
CA VAL A 57 -0.48 13.84 -27.47
C VAL A 57 0.74 13.50 -26.63
N ARG A 58 1.46 14.51 -26.15
CA ARG A 58 2.62 14.35 -25.26
C ARG A 58 2.24 13.64 -23.96
N GLU A 59 1.11 14.02 -23.37
CA GLU A 59 0.59 13.38 -22.15
C GLU A 59 0.28 11.90 -22.40
N ILE A 60 -0.45 11.59 -23.49
CA ILE A 60 -0.80 10.22 -23.85
C ILE A 60 0.46 9.38 -24.11
N LEU A 61 1.39 9.87 -24.91
CA LEU A 61 2.62 9.14 -25.22
C LEU A 61 3.48 8.93 -23.95
N GLY A 62 3.53 9.94 -23.06
CA GLY A 62 4.19 9.82 -21.76
C GLY A 62 3.58 8.70 -20.92
N GLN A 63 2.25 8.65 -20.81
CA GLN A 63 1.53 7.60 -20.09
C GLN A 63 1.80 6.20 -20.66
N VAL A 64 1.85 6.06 -22.00
CA VAL A 64 2.13 4.78 -22.66
C VAL A 64 3.57 4.33 -22.38
N LEU A 65 4.55 5.23 -22.50
CA LEU A 65 5.95 4.90 -22.21
C LEU A 65 6.13 4.51 -20.74
N GLU A 66 5.56 5.28 -19.81
CA GLU A 66 5.58 4.97 -18.38
C GLU A 66 4.96 3.59 -18.10
N PHE A 67 3.78 3.32 -18.65
CA PHE A 67 3.10 2.03 -18.49
C PHE A 67 4.02 0.86 -18.87
N TRP A 68 4.71 0.95 -20.00
CA TRP A 68 5.62 -0.11 -20.44
C TRP A 68 6.86 -0.24 -19.55
N PHE A 69 7.39 0.86 -18.99
CA PHE A 69 8.47 0.80 -18.00
C PHE A 69 8.01 0.11 -16.69
N PHE A 70 6.83 0.43 -16.18
CA PHE A 70 6.26 -0.23 -15.00
C PHE A 70 6.00 -1.72 -15.26
N GLU A 71 5.51 -2.06 -16.44
CA GLU A 71 5.23 -3.44 -16.81
C GLU A 71 6.52 -4.25 -17.05
N ARG A 72 7.57 -3.63 -17.61
CA ARG A 72 8.87 -4.28 -17.81
C ARG A 72 9.64 -4.47 -16.50
N PHE A 73 9.55 -3.49 -15.59
CA PHE A 73 10.29 -3.45 -14.32
C PHE A 73 9.40 -3.60 -13.08
N ARG A 74 8.57 -4.66 -13.04
CA ARG A 74 7.65 -4.94 -11.91
C ARG A 74 8.34 -5.09 -10.55
N GLY A 75 9.66 -5.32 -10.51
CA GLY A 75 10.45 -5.43 -9.28
C GLY A 75 10.96 -4.09 -8.74
N LEU A 76 10.82 -2.99 -9.49
CA LEU A 76 11.25 -1.67 -9.06
C LEU A 76 10.09 -0.87 -8.47
N THR A 77 10.44 0.01 -7.54
CA THR A 77 9.53 1.00 -7.02
C THR A 77 9.27 2.09 -8.06
N ALA A 78 8.12 2.77 -7.93
CA ALA A 78 7.80 3.89 -8.79
C ALA A 78 8.88 4.99 -8.76
N LYS A 79 9.46 5.25 -7.58
CA LYS A 79 10.56 6.21 -7.41
C LYS A 79 11.79 5.83 -8.23
N GLU A 80 12.16 4.55 -8.26
CA GLU A 80 13.29 4.07 -9.05
C GLU A 80 13.03 4.21 -10.55
N ILE A 81 11.82 3.86 -11.01
CA ILE A 81 11.43 4.02 -12.42
C ILE A 81 11.48 5.49 -12.85
N TRP A 82 10.91 6.40 -12.06
CA TRP A 82 10.93 7.83 -12.39
C TRP A 82 12.32 8.45 -12.30
N ALA A 83 13.17 7.98 -11.37
CA ALA A 83 14.56 8.40 -11.31
C ALA A 83 15.31 8.04 -12.61
N MET A 84 15.05 6.86 -13.18
CA MET A 84 15.63 6.43 -14.47
C MET A 84 15.13 7.29 -15.65
N LEU A 85 13.86 7.71 -15.63
CA LEU A 85 13.30 8.64 -16.62
C LEU A 85 13.75 10.10 -16.40
N ASN A 86 14.41 10.38 -15.27
CA ASN A 86 14.83 11.72 -14.83
C ASN A 86 13.66 12.73 -14.85
N LEU A 87 12.47 12.30 -14.41
CA LEU A 87 11.37 13.23 -14.15
C LEU A 87 11.73 14.10 -12.95
N VAL A 88 11.77 15.40 -13.17
CA VAL A 88 11.81 16.42 -12.11
C VAL A 88 10.39 16.92 -11.77
N THR A 89 9.40 16.61 -12.62
CA THR A 89 8.00 16.89 -12.37
C THR A 89 7.50 16.08 -11.18
N PRO A 90 6.90 16.71 -10.15
CA PRO A 90 6.36 15.97 -9.03
C PRO A 90 5.22 15.08 -9.52
N ILE A 91 5.45 13.77 -9.51
CA ILE A 91 4.49 12.67 -9.77
C ILE A 91 3.14 12.87 -9.06
N GLN A 92 3.17 13.63 -7.96
CA GLN A 92 2.06 14.05 -7.11
C GLN A 92 1.01 14.87 -7.88
N GLU A 93 1.37 15.43 -9.04
CA GLU A 93 0.48 16.21 -9.90
C GLU A 93 -0.24 15.36 -10.95
N THR A 94 0.18 14.10 -11.17
CA THR A 94 -0.52 13.22 -12.11
C THR A 94 -1.81 12.70 -11.48
N LYS A 95 -2.91 12.71 -12.25
CA LYS A 95 -4.21 12.20 -11.79
C LYS A 95 -4.15 10.72 -11.37
N ALA A 96 -3.36 9.93 -12.08
CA ALA A 96 -3.16 8.51 -11.77
C ALA A 96 -2.52 8.32 -10.38
N TYR A 97 -1.44 9.06 -10.08
CA TYR A 97 -0.79 9.00 -8.78
C TYR A 97 -1.71 9.50 -7.67
N GLN A 98 -2.38 10.64 -7.87
CA GLN A 98 -3.32 11.20 -6.89
C GLN A 98 -4.42 10.21 -6.54
N SER A 99 -4.98 9.52 -7.54
CA SER A 99 -6.01 8.50 -7.33
C SER A 99 -5.49 7.32 -6.51
N ILE A 100 -4.33 6.77 -6.88
CA ILE A 100 -3.74 5.60 -6.18
C ILE A 100 -3.34 5.97 -4.76
N PHE A 101 -2.73 7.15 -4.58
CA PHE A 101 -2.32 7.66 -3.28
C PHE A 101 -3.54 7.88 -2.37
N ALA A 102 -4.58 8.53 -2.88
CA ALA A 102 -5.81 8.78 -2.12
C ALA A 102 -6.51 7.47 -1.70
N GLU A 103 -6.56 6.47 -2.58
CA GLU A 103 -7.11 5.15 -2.23
C GLU A 103 -6.26 4.46 -1.13
N GLY A 104 -4.93 4.54 -1.26
CA GLY A 104 -3.98 4.03 -0.27
C GLY A 104 -4.14 4.71 1.10
N GLU A 105 -4.24 6.03 1.11
CA GLU A 105 -4.46 6.84 2.31
C GLU A 105 -5.79 6.50 2.97
N ALA A 106 -6.89 6.48 2.21
CA ALA A 106 -8.21 6.12 2.72
C ALA A 106 -8.24 4.71 3.33
N LYS A 107 -7.59 3.73 2.68
CA LYS A 107 -7.48 2.36 3.20
C LYS A 107 -6.62 2.30 4.45
N GLY A 108 -5.54 3.08 4.52
CA GLY A 108 -4.68 3.23 5.67
C GLY A 108 -5.42 3.80 6.87
N GLU A 109 -6.13 4.91 6.68
CA GLU A 109 -6.95 5.56 7.71
C GLU A 109 -8.05 4.62 8.22
N ALA A 110 -8.78 3.97 7.31
CA ALA A 110 -9.83 3.03 7.67
C ALA A 110 -9.31 1.88 8.54
N LYS A 111 -8.18 1.27 8.16
CA LYS A 111 -7.53 0.20 8.96
C LYS A 111 -7.04 0.72 10.30
N GLY A 112 -6.41 1.90 10.32
CA GLY A 112 -5.91 2.54 11.54
C GLY A 112 -7.04 2.81 12.53
N LYS A 113 -8.14 3.41 12.06
CA LYS A 113 -9.34 3.71 12.84
C LYS A 113 -10.01 2.44 13.37
N ALA A 114 -10.12 1.40 12.54
CA ALA A 114 -10.69 0.11 12.96
C ALA A 114 -9.85 -0.55 14.07
N LYS A 115 -8.52 -0.61 13.89
CA LYS A 115 -7.60 -1.16 14.90
C LYS A 115 -7.61 -0.35 16.19
N GLY A 116 -7.59 0.98 16.08
CA GLY A 116 -7.66 1.89 17.22
C GLY A 116 -8.96 1.74 18.00
N LYS A 117 -10.10 1.68 17.32
CA LYS A 117 -11.41 1.46 17.95
C LYS A 117 -11.51 0.09 18.64
N ALA A 118 -10.99 -0.96 18.02
CA ALA A 118 -10.98 -2.29 18.60
C ALA A 118 -10.11 -2.36 19.86
N LYS A 119 -8.89 -1.80 19.79
CA LYS A 119 -7.96 -1.74 20.93
C LYS A 119 -8.54 -0.90 22.07
N GLY A 120 -9.03 0.32 21.79
CA GLY A 120 -9.63 1.18 22.81
C GLY A 120 -10.88 0.58 23.45
N LYS A 121 -11.69 -0.19 22.69
CA LYS A 121 -12.81 -0.94 23.26
C LYS A 121 -12.36 -2.04 24.22
N ALA A 122 -11.29 -2.77 23.90
CA ALA A 122 -10.75 -3.80 24.78
C ALA A 122 -10.14 -3.20 26.05
N GLU A 123 -9.28 -2.19 25.91
CA GLU A 123 -8.63 -1.50 27.03
C GLU A 123 -9.66 -0.88 27.98
N GLY A 124 -10.68 -0.18 27.45
CA GLY A 124 -11.72 0.43 28.27
C GLY A 124 -12.56 -0.59 29.05
N LYS A 125 -12.83 -1.77 28.47
CA LYS A 125 -13.53 -2.85 29.17
C LYS A 125 -12.66 -3.51 30.24
N ALA A 126 -11.40 -3.78 29.92
CA ALA A 126 -10.43 -4.32 30.87
C ALA A 126 -10.26 -3.39 32.07
N GLU A 127 -10.07 -2.08 31.83
CA GLU A 127 -9.97 -1.08 32.91
C GLU A 127 -11.25 -1.02 33.76
N SER A 128 -12.42 -1.01 33.11
CA SER A 128 -13.71 -1.00 33.81
C SER A 128 -13.88 -2.26 34.68
N LEU A 129 -13.54 -3.42 34.14
CA LEU A 129 -13.61 -4.70 34.85
C LEU A 129 -12.66 -4.72 36.04
N LYS A 130 -11.38 -4.33 35.85
CA LYS A 130 -10.41 -4.24 36.95
C LYS A 130 -10.91 -3.32 38.05
N ARG A 131 -11.41 -2.14 37.71
CA ARG A 131 -11.95 -1.18 38.68
C ARG A 131 -13.13 -1.76 39.49
N LEU A 132 -14.03 -2.49 38.83
CA LEU A 132 -15.18 -3.10 39.49
C LEU A 132 -14.75 -4.27 40.40
N LEU A 133 -13.86 -5.14 39.93
CA LEU A 133 -13.35 -6.25 40.71
C LEU A 133 -12.56 -5.76 41.93
N THR A 134 -11.71 -4.74 41.77
CA THR A 134 -10.98 -4.14 42.90
C THR A 134 -11.92 -3.59 43.97
N ARG A 135 -13.06 -3.01 43.56
CA ARG A 135 -14.06 -2.49 44.50
C ARG A 135 -14.82 -3.59 45.23
N ARG A 136 -15.06 -4.73 44.59
CA ARG A 136 -15.88 -5.81 45.13
C ARG A 136 -15.08 -6.80 45.97
N PHE A 137 -13.88 -7.14 45.52
CA PHE A 137 -13.05 -8.21 46.08
C PHE A 137 -11.73 -7.71 46.68
N GLY A 138 -11.42 -6.42 46.57
CA GLY A 138 -10.14 -5.86 47.03
C GLY A 138 -9.04 -5.95 45.97
N PRO A 139 -7.77 -5.68 46.33
CA PRO A 139 -6.66 -5.62 45.39
C PRO A 139 -6.54 -6.87 44.50
N LEU A 140 -6.37 -6.68 43.19
CA LEU A 140 -6.24 -7.77 42.25
C LEU A 140 -4.81 -8.35 42.27
N PRO A 141 -4.65 -9.68 42.31
CA PRO A 141 -3.37 -10.30 42.05
C PRO A 141 -2.85 -9.96 40.64
N ALA A 142 -1.53 -9.82 40.47
CA ALA A 142 -0.92 -9.45 39.19
C ALA A 142 -1.31 -10.39 38.03
N VAL A 143 -1.49 -11.69 38.32
CA VAL A 143 -1.90 -12.70 37.33
C VAL A 143 -3.32 -12.43 36.82
N ALA A 144 -4.24 -12.02 37.70
CA ALA A 144 -5.60 -11.64 37.32
C ALA A 144 -5.60 -10.39 36.43
N GLU A 145 -4.78 -9.38 36.76
CA GLU A 145 -4.64 -8.18 35.92
C GLU A 145 -4.15 -8.51 34.52
N GLN A 146 -3.10 -9.33 34.41
CA GLN A 146 -2.55 -9.74 33.11
C GLN A 146 -3.56 -10.54 32.28
N ARG A 147 -4.33 -11.42 32.94
CA ARG A 147 -5.40 -12.19 32.30
C ARG A 147 -6.50 -11.29 31.76
N ILE A 148 -6.87 -10.26 32.51
CA ILE A 148 -7.86 -9.26 32.07
C ILE A 148 -7.32 -8.43 30.89
N ASP A 149 -6.07 -8.00 30.95
CA ASP A 149 -5.47 -7.15 29.91
C ASP A 149 -5.25 -7.87 28.57
N THR A 150 -5.15 -9.20 28.59
CA THR A 150 -4.96 -10.03 27.40
C THR A 150 -6.25 -10.71 26.92
N ALA A 151 -7.34 -10.59 27.67
CA ALA A 151 -8.60 -11.24 27.34
C ALA A 151 -9.25 -10.63 26.07
N PRO A 152 -9.83 -11.45 25.19
CA PRO A 152 -10.64 -10.96 24.09
C PRO A 152 -11.87 -10.22 24.61
N VAL A 153 -12.33 -9.22 23.85
CA VAL A 153 -13.49 -8.37 24.20
C VAL A 153 -14.73 -9.16 24.62
N ALA A 154 -15.01 -10.29 23.95
CA ALA A 154 -16.16 -11.14 24.28
C ALA A 154 -16.06 -11.77 25.67
N GLN A 155 -14.85 -12.10 26.12
CA GLN A 155 -14.62 -12.65 27.45
C GLN A 155 -14.71 -11.54 28.51
N LEU A 156 -14.18 -10.35 28.22
CA LEU A 156 -14.38 -9.17 29.07
C LEU A 156 -15.86 -8.83 29.25
N ASP A 157 -16.66 -8.97 28.19
CA ASP A 157 -18.11 -8.78 28.26
C ASP A 157 -18.79 -9.81 29.17
N ALA A 158 -18.49 -11.09 28.98
CA ALA A 158 -19.03 -12.14 29.84
C ALA A 158 -18.68 -11.93 31.33
N TRP A 159 -17.45 -11.47 31.62
CA TRP A 159 -17.04 -11.15 32.99
C TRP A 159 -17.71 -9.89 33.53
N LEU A 160 -17.91 -8.86 32.70
CA LEU A 160 -18.65 -7.66 33.10
C LEU A 160 -20.12 -7.98 33.40
N ASP A 161 -20.74 -8.86 32.63
CA ASP A 161 -22.13 -9.27 32.84
C ASP A 161 -22.28 -10.13 34.11
N GLY A 162 -21.33 -11.04 34.37
CA GLY A 162 -21.33 -11.91 35.55
C GLY A 162 -20.83 -11.25 36.84
N ILE A 163 -20.38 -9.98 36.79
CA ILE A 163 -19.67 -9.36 37.91
C ILE A 163 -20.51 -9.17 39.17
N PHE A 164 -21.84 -9.18 39.07
CA PHE A 164 -22.73 -9.05 40.22
C PHE A 164 -23.18 -10.39 40.80
N ASP A 165 -23.08 -11.47 40.02
CA ASP A 165 -23.55 -12.80 40.39
C ASP A 165 -22.43 -13.68 40.97
N ALA A 166 -21.17 -13.47 40.55
CA ALA A 166 -20.04 -14.27 41.03
C ALA A 166 -19.83 -14.14 42.54
N ALA A 167 -19.51 -15.21 43.26
CA ALA A 167 -19.25 -15.15 44.70
C ALA A 167 -17.78 -14.77 45.04
N SER A 168 -16.87 -15.00 44.10
CA SER A 168 -15.44 -14.72 44.22
C SER A 168 -14.82 -14.27 42.89
N LEU A 169 -13.55 -13.83 42.93
CA LEU A 169 -12.78 -13.51 41.73
C LEU A 169 -12.59 -14.77 40.88
N GLU A 170 -12.29 -15.89 41.53
CA GLU A 170 -12.05 -17.20 40.96
C GLU A 170 -13.28 -17.74 40.23
N ASP A 171 -14.48 -17.53 40.76
CA ASP A 171 -15.73 -17.94 40.10
C ASP A 171 -15.96 -17.19 38.79
N LEU A 172 -15.56 -15.92 38.73
CA LEU A 172 -15.82 -15.06 37.58
C LEU A 172 -14.79 -15.27 36.46
N ILE A 173 -13.50 -15.15 36.80
CA ILE A 173 -12.43 -15.18 35.82
C ILE A 173 -11.73 -16.53 35.72
N GLY A 174 -12.05 -17.49 36.62
CA GLY A 174 -11.47 -18.83 36.67
C GLY A 174 -10.15 -18.89 37.46
N HIS A 175 -9.77 -20.10 37.90
CA HIS A 175 -8.43 -20.38 38.45
C HIS A 175 -7.36 -20.44 37.36
N ASP A 176 -6.10 -20.27 37.76
CA ASP A 176 -4.93 -20.58 36.95
C ASP A 176 -4.93 -22.08 36.63
N ALA A 177 -4.96 -22.44 35.34
CA ALA A 177 -4.43 -23.73 34.94
C ALA A 177 -2.91 -23.56 34.87
N GLY A 178 -2.22 -24.09 35.88
CA GLY A 178 -0.76 -24.23 35.88
C GLY A 178 -0.26 -25.11 34.74
#